data_AF-A0A524GK25-F1
#
_entry.id   AF-A0A524GK25-F1
#
_cell.length_a   1.000
_cell.length_b   1.000
_cell.length_c   1.000
_cell.angle_alpha   90.00
_cell.angle_beta   90.00
_cell.angle_gamma   90.00
#
_symmetry.space_group_name_H-M   'P 1'
#
loop_
_entity.id
_entity.type
_entity.pdbx_description
1 polymer ?
#
loop_
_entity_poly.entity_id
_entity_poly.type
_entity_poly.pdbx_seq_one_letter_code
_entity_poly.pdbx_strand_id
1 'polypeptide(L)'
;MWLQYQAGAPASLAALVKVEEIMKRILQLDEGYYHGAAHLFLGSYYGSRPEMLGGKPAASRTHFERALELGDHQFLPAQVAFAETYARTVFDRELFEQLLREVMDFPLDSRPDFALANQVAKKRAGQLLADIDRYF
;
A
#
# COMPACT_ATOMS: atom_id res chain seq x y z
N MET A 1 -3.68 2.57 6.02
CA MET A 1 -4.95 2.85 5.28
C MET A 1 -6.13 2.73 6.25
N TRP A 2 -7.21 3.53 6.15
CA TRP A 2 -8.35 3.54 7.11
C TRP A 2 -8.93 2.14 7.43
N LEU A 3 -8.79 1.19 6.50
CA LEU A 3 -9.13 -0.22 6.68
C LEU A 3 -8.41 -0.91 7.85
N GLN A 4 -7.18 -0.51 8.19
CA GLN A 4 -6.44 -1.04 9.34
C GLN A 4 -7.04 -0.57 10.68
N TYR A 5 -7.89 0.45 10.68
CA TYR A 5 -8.44 1.07 11.88
C TYR A 5 -9.85 0.55 12.26
N GLN A 6 -10.51 -0.21 11.38
CA GLN A 6 -11.81 -0.81 11.66
C GLN A 6 -11.65 -2.29 12.03
N ALA A 7 -11.51 -2.55 13.31
CA ALA A 7 -11.38 -3.88 13.90
C ALA A 7 -12.64 -4.76 13.70
N GLY A 8 -12.79 -5.37 12.52
CA GLY A 8 -13.53 -6.62 12.35
C GLY A 8 -15.06 -6.61 12.58
N ALA A 9 -15.74 -5.45 12.57
CA ALA A 9 -17.19 -5.41 12.66
C ALA A 9 -17.86 -6.02 11.40
N PRO A 10 -18.92 -6.83 11.50
CA PRO A 10 -19.58 -7.44 10.33
C PRO A 10 -20.02 -6.44 9.24
N ALA A 11 -20.41 -5.23 9.64
CA ALA A 11 -20.77 -4.15 8.72
C ALA A 11 -19.57 -3.60 7.91
N SER A 12 -18.35 -3.64 8.45
CA SER A 12 -17.15 -3.19 7.72
C SER A 12 -16.73 -4.20 6.65
N LEU A 13 -17.01 -5.49 6.83
CA LEU A 13 -16.79 -6.52 5.80
C LEU A 13 -17.70 -6.37 4.59
N ALA A 14 -19.00 -6.08 4.79
CA ALA A 14 -19.92 -5.86 3.68
C ALA A 14 -19.60 -4.56 2.90
N ALA A 15 -19.11 -3.54 3.59
CA ALA A 15 -18.61 -2.31 2.94
C ALA A 15 -17.37 -2.59 2.09
N LEU A 16 -16.45 -3.44 2.56
CA LEU A 16 -15.22 -3.78 1.85
C LEU A 16 -15.47 -4.40 0.47
N VAL A 17 -16.42 -5.32 0.35
CA VAL A 17 -16.78 -5.93 -0.95
C VAL A 17 -17.28 -4.87 -1.93
N LYS A 18 -18.10 -3.92 -1.47
CA LYS A 18 -18.58 -2.83 -2.32
C LYS A 18 -17.44 -1.91 -2.76
N VAL A 19 -16.51 -1.59 -1.86
CA VAL A 19 -15.35 -0.75 -2.19
C VAL A 19 -14.43 -1.47 -3.18
N GLU A 20 -14.22 -2.78 -3.04
CA GLU A 20 -13.47 -3.58 -4.01
C GLU A 20 -14.06 -3.45 -5.43
N GLU A 21 -15.37 -3.60 -5.57
CA GLU A 21 -16.04 -3.45 -6.88
C GLU A 21 -15.96 -2.03 -7.43
N ILE A 22 -16.03 -1.01 -6.57
CA ILE A 22 -15.81 0.39 -6.99
C ILE A 22 -14.37 0.56 -7.51
N MET A 23 -13.36 0.02 -6.82
CA MET A 23 -11.97 0.14 -7.25
C MET A 23 -11.73 -0.60 -8.57
N LYS A 24 -12.29 -1.80 -8.75
CA LYS A 24 -12.25 -2.51 -10.04
C LYS A 24 -12.91 -1.70 -11.15
N ARG A 25 -14.03 -1.01 -10.85
CA ARG A 25 -14.68 -0.12 -11.82
C ARG A 25 -13.81 1.08 -12.18
N ILE A 26 -13.10 1.67 -11.22
CA ILE A 26 -12.13 2.74 -11.48
C ILE A 26 -11.05 2.25 -12.44
N LEU A 27 -10.47 1.07 -12.22
CA LEU A 27 -9.45 0.50 -13.13
C LEU A 27 -9.94 0.34 -14.57
N GLN A 28 -11.22 0.02 -14.78
CA GLN A 28 -11.80 -0.08 -16.11
C GLN A 28 -12.06 1.27 -16.77
N LEU A 29 -12.26 2.33 -15.98
CA LEU A 29 -12.58 3.67 -16.46
C LEU A 29 -11.32 4.47 -16.74
N ASP A 30 -10.39 4.46 -15.79
CA ASP A 30 -9.10 5.13 -15.85
C ASP A 30 -8.15 4.44 -14.86
N GLU A 31 -7.31 3.56 -15.38
CA GLU A 31 -6.32 2.82 -14.60
C GLU A 31 -5.34 3.75 -13.86
N GLY A 32 -4.98 4.87 -14.51
CA GLY A 32 -4.02 5.85 -14.01
C GLY A 32 -4.61 6.86 -13.04
N TYR A 33 -5.92 6.80 -12.77
CA TYR A 33 -6.61 7.78 -11.93
C TYR A 33 -5.92 7.92 -10.57
N TYR A 34 -5.60 9.18 -10.22
CA TYR A 34 -4.92 9.54 -8.98
C TYR A 34 -3.66 8.68 -8.74
N HIS A 35 -2.81 8.55 -9.77
CA HIS A 35 -1.51 7.88 -9.66
C HIS A 35 -1.62 6.39 -9.27
N GLY A 36 -2.60 5.70 -9.85
CA GLY A 36 -2.83 4.28 -9.57
C GLY A 36 -3.45 4.03 -8.18
N ALA A 37 -4.23 4.96 -7.64
CA ALA A 37 -4.82 4.82 -6.30
C ALA A 37 -5.69 3.56 -6.14
N ALA A 38 -6.41 3.16 -7.18
CA ALA A 38 -7.21 1.94 -7.16
C ALA A 38 -6.31 0.68 -7.06
N HIS A 39 -5.15 0.70 -7.72
CA HIS A 39 -4.12 -0.33 -7.55
C HIS A 39 -3.55 -0.33 -6.12
N LEU A 40 -3.22 0.83 -5.55
CA LEU A 40 -2.79 0.95 -4.16
C LEU A 40 -3.81 0.34 -3.17
N PHE A 41 -5.10 0.63 -3.37
CA PHE A 41 -6.15 0.05 -2.56
C PHE A 41 -6.21 -1.47 -2.70
N LEU A 42 -6.29 -1.99 -3.93
CA LEU A 42 -6.46 -3.43 -4.18
C LEU A 42 -5.22 -4.23 -3.73
N GLY A 43 -4.03 -3.67 -3.91
CA GLY A 43 -2.78 -4.19 -3.37
C GLY A 43 -2.86 -4.37 -1.86
N SER A 44 -3.23 -3.31 -1.15
CA SER A 44 -3.39 -3.33 0.30
C SER A 44 -4.48 -4.29 0.75
N TYR A 45 -5.61 -4.31 0.03
CA TYR A 45 -6.76 -5.15 0.35
C TYR A 45 -6.41 -6.64 0.25
N TYR A 46 -5.81 -7.06 -0.87
CA TYR A 46 -5.42 -8.45 -1.09
C TYR A 46 -4.21 -8.89 -0.25
N GLY A 47 -3.30 -7.96 0.11
CA GLY A 47 -2.11 -8.24 0.90
C GLY A 47 -2.35 -8.26 2.41
N SER A 48 -3.41 -7.59 2.89
CA SER A 48 -3.66 -7.39 4.33
C SER A 48 -3.89 -8.65 5.16
N ARG A 49 -4.03 -9.83 4.53
CA ARG A 49 -4.27 -11.10 5.21
C ARG A 49 -3.35 -12.19 4.65
N PRO A 50 -2.91 -13.15 5.48
CA PRO A 50 -2.25 -14.35 4.99
C PRO A 50 -3.12 -15.13 4.00
N GLU A 51 -2.49 -15.87 3.08
CA GLU A 51 -3.19 -16.69 2.07
C GLU A 51 -4.13 -17.71 2.73
N MET A 52 -3.69 -18.36 3.80
CA MET A 52 -4.51 -19.29 4.62
C MET A 52 -5.77 -18.65 5.22
N LEU A 53 -5.85 -17.30 5.29
CA LEU A 53 -6.99 -16.54 5.78
C LEU A 53 -7.69 -15.75 4.64
N GLY A 54 -7.51 -16.18 3.39
CA GLY A 54 -8.18 -15.61 2.22
C GLY A 54 -7.51 -14.39 1.61
N GLY A 55 -6.26 -14.10 1.98
CA GLY A 55 -5.41 -13.15 1.26
C GLY A 55 -5.06 -13.65 -0.15
N LYS A 56 -4.65 -12.73 -1.03
CA LYS A 56 -4.20 -13.05 -2.39
C LYS A 56 -2.84 -12.40 -2.67
N PRO A 57 -1.73 -12.94 -2.12
CA PRO A 57 -0.42 -12.30 -2.21
C PRO A 57 0.03 -12.00 -3.64
N ALA A 58 -0.15 -12.94 -4.57
CA ALA A 58 0.21 -12.71 -5.97
C ALA A 58 -0.54 -11.52 -6.58
N ALA A 59 -1.86 -11.44 -6.40
CA ALA A 59 -2.67 -10.31 -6.88
C ALA A 59 -2.29 -9.00 -6.17
N SER A 60 -2.01 -9.06 -4.87
CA SER A 60 -1.54 -7.91 -4.08
C SER A 60 -0.27 -7.32 -4.68
N ARG A 61 0.74 -8.16 -4.95
CA ARG A 61 2.00 -7.76 -5.56
C ARG A 61 1.80 -7.10 -6.92
N THR A 62 1.03 -7.73 -7.81
CA THR A 62 0.73 -7.16 -9.14
C THR A 62 0.10 -5.77 -9.03
N HIS A 63 -0.84 -5.58 -8.09
CA HIS A 63 -1.44 -4.27 -7.90
C HIS A 63 -0.44 -3.26 -7.35
N PHE A 64 0.40 -3.63 -6.38
CA PHE A 64 1.41 -2.70 -5.87
C PHE A 64 2.46 -2.30 -6.90
N GLU A 65 3.00 -3.26 -7.66
CA GLU A 65 3.94 -2.99 -8.74
C GLU A 65 3.32 -2.02 -9.75
N ARG A 66 2.06 -2.24 -10.14
CA ARG A 66 1.36 -1.34 -11.05
C ARG A 66 1.08 0.05 -10.44
N ALA A 67 0.81 0.14 -9.14
CA ALA A 67 0.66 1.44 -8.46
C ALA A 67 1.98 2.22 -8.45
N LEU A 68 3.11 1.55 -8.24
CA LEU A 68 4.43 2.16 -8.25
C LEU A 68 4.81 2.66 -9.65
N GLU A 69 4.52 1.87 -10.69
CA GLU A 69 4.69 2.28 -12.08
C GLU A 69 3.86 3.51 -12.43
N LEU A 70 2.55 3.49 -12.17
CA LEU A 70 1.64 4.60 -12.50
C LEU A 70 1.89 5.86 -11.67
N GLY A 71 2.45 5.70 -10.48
CA GLY A 71 2.87 6.80 -9.62
C GLY A 71 4.29 7.28 -9.88
N ASP A 72 5.00 6.70 -10.85
CA ASP A 72 6.44 6.92 -11.12
C ASP A 72 7.28 6.91 -9.84
N HIS A 73 6.94 6.02 -8.89
CA HIS A 73 7.54 5.92 -7.56
C HIS A 73 7.52 7.23 -6.72
N GLN A 74 6.70 8.22 -7.10
CA GLN A 74 6.68 9.55 -6.49
C GLN A 74 5.55 9.75 -5.49
N PHE A 75 4.53 8.87 -5.47
CA PHE A 75 3.49 8.83 -4.46
C PHE A 75 3.86 7.82 -3.35
N LEU A 76 4.66 8.29 -2.38
CA LEU A 76 5.30 7.46 -1.34
C LEU A 76 4.37 6.60 -0.47
N PRO A 77 3.07 6.93 -0.28
CA PRO A 77 2.15 6.00 0.38
C PRO A 77 2.06 4.62 -0.28
N ALA A 78 2.37 4.50 -1.57
CA ALA A 78 2.37 3.22 -2.29
C ALA A 78 3.45 2.27 -1.75
N GLN A 79 4.69 2.71 -1.68
CA GLN A 79 5.81 1.94 -1.13
C GLN A 79 5.56 1.55 0.33
N VAL A 80 5.09 2.50 1.15
CA VAL A 80 4.80 2.24 2.58
C VAL A 80 3.72 1.17 2.74
N ALA A 81 2.61 1.29 2.00
CA ALA A 81 1.54 0.31 2.07
C ALA A 81 1.99 -1.07 1.55
N PHE A 82 2.83 -1.10 0.52
CA PHE A 82 3.38 -2.35 -0.03
C PHE A 82 4.25 -3.08 1.01
N ALA A 83 5.12 -2.34 1.69
CA ALA A 83 5.92 -2.88 2.80
C ALA A 83 5.02 -3.39 3.95
N GLU A 84 4.09 -2.57 4.43
CA GLU A 84 3.27 -2.90 5.60
C GLU A 84 2.28 -4.06 5.39
N THR A 85 1.74 -4.19 4.18
CA THR A 85 0.63 -5.13 3.93
C THR A 85 1.07 -6.36 3.17
N TYR A 86 1.93 -6.25 2.16
CA TYR A 86 2.42 -7.41 1.43
C TYR A 86 3.71 -7.95 2.07
N ALA A 87 4.79 -7.16 2.06
CA ALA A 87 6.13 -7.65 2.40
C ALA A 87 6.15 -8.23 3.82
N ARG A 88 5.51 -7.56 4.76
CA ARG A 88 5.34 -8.06 6.13
C ARG A 88 4.48 -9.34 6.21
N THR A 89 3.38 -9.44 5.46
CA THR A 89 2.50 -10.62 5.49
C THR A 89 3.18 -11.86 4.91
N VAL A 90 4.02 -11.67 3.89
CA VAL A 90 4.78 -12.77 3.24
C VAL A 90 6.18 -12.98 3.84
N PHE A 91 6.53 -12.26 4.92
CA PHE A 91 7.84 -12.30 5.58
C PHE A 91 9.04 -11.98 4.65
N ASP A 92 8.85 -11.08 3.67
CA ASP A 92 9.91 -10.59 2.78
C ASP A 92 10.58 -9.32 3.37
N ARG A 93 11.61 -9.56 4.21
CA ARG A 93 12.35 -8.48 4.88
C ARG A 93 13.12 -7.59 3.90
N GLU A 94 13.69 -8.18 2.85
CA GLU A 94 14.50 -7.44 1.87
C GLU A 94 13.66 -6.43 1.11
N LEU A 95 12.49 -6.85 0.60
CA LEU A 95 11.53 -5.97 -0.05
C LEU A 95 11.03 -4.87 0.90
N PHE A 96 10.75 -5.24 2.16
CA PHE A 96 10.33 -4.29 3.19
C PHE A 96 11.36 -3.17 3.40
N GLU A 97 12.64 -3.53 3.58
CA GLU A 97 13.72 -2.54 3.74
C GLU A 97 13.91 -1.70 2.49
N GLN A 98 13.93 -2.32 1.31
CA GLN A 98 14.13 -1.62 0.04
C GLN A 98 13.08 -0.52 -0.17
N LEU A 99 11.79 -0.87 -0.04
CA LEU A 99 10.68 0.07 -0.23
C LEU A 99 10.72 1.24 0.76
N LEU A 100 11.02 0.97 2.02
CA LEU A 100 11.02 2.01 3.05
C LEU A 100 12.25 2.90 2.96
N ARG A 101 13.41 2.38 2.56
CA ARG A 101 14.61 3.20 2.30
C ARG A 101 14.40 4.11 1.10
N GLU A 102 13.79 3.60 0.03
CA GLU A 102 13.39 4.43 -1.12
C GLU A 102 12.51 5.62 -0.68
N VAL A 103 11.53 5.37 0.19
CA VAL A 103 10.70 6.43 0.79
C VAL A 103 11.54 7.42 1.59
N MET A 104 12.47 6.96 2.41
CA MET A 104 13.32 7.83 3.24
C MET A 104 14.24 8.71 2.40
N ASP A 105 14.76 8.20 1.29
CA ASP A 105 15.72 8.89 0.41
C ASP A 105 15.05 9.86 -0.57
N PHE A 106 13.72 9.76 -0.77
CA PHE A 106 12.98 10.59 -1.72
C PHE A 106 13.04 12.10 -1.41
N PRO A 107 13.47 12.99 -2.32
CA PRO A 107 13.51 14.43 -2.05
C PRO A 107 12.11 15.05 -2.10
N LEU A 108 11.52 15.39 -0.95
CA LEU A 108 10.12 15.89 -0.86
C LEU A 108 9.85 17.13 -1.75
N ASP A 109 10.83 18.02 -1.84
CA ASP A 109 10.70 19.26 -2.63
C ASP A 109 10.62 19.02 -4.14
N SER A 110 10.99 17.82 -4.60
CA SER A 110 10.85 17.44 -6.02
C SER A 110 9.40 17.22 -6.45
N ARG A 111 8.48 16.97 -5.50
CA ARG A 111 7.05 16.69 -5.75
C ARG A 111 6.14 17.40 -4.76
N PRO A 112 6.00 18.73 -4.90
CA PRO A 112 5.21 19.56 -3.97
C PRO A 112 3.71 19.23 -4.00
N ASP A 113 3.20 18.69 -5.10
CA ASP A 113 1.82 18.21 -5.26
C ASP A 113 1.45 17.09 -4.28
N PHE A 114 2.44 16.30 -3.83
CA PHE A 114 2.26 15.25 -2.82
C PHE A 114 2.90 15.57 -1.47
N ALA A 115 3.40 16.79 -1.24
CA ALA A 115 4.24 17.11 -0.09
C ALA A 115 3.66 16.59 1.23
N LEU A 116 2.36 16.81 1.47
CA LEU A 116 1.68 16.33 2.68
C LEU A 116 1.65 14.80 2.77
N ALA A 117 1.19 14.13 1.72
CA ALA A 117 1.08 12.67 1.68
C ALA A 117 2.46 12.00 1.83
N ASN A 118 3.47 12.53 1.14
CA ASN A 118 4.83 12.03 1.15
C ASN A 118 5.53 12.30 2.48
N GLN A 119 5.28 13.44 3.13
CA GLN A 119 5.79 13.73 4.47
C GLN A 119 5.24 12.74 5.51
N VAL A 120 3.94 12.43 5.43
CA VAL A 120 3.31 11.41 6.29
C VAL A 120 3.90 10.03 6.01
N ALA A 121 4.08 9.67 4.73
CA ALA A 121 4.70 8.40 4.33
C ALA A 121 6.13 8.26 4.87
N LYS A 122 6.98 9.30 4.75
CA LYS A 122 8.33 9.31 5.33
C LYS A 122 8.33 9.09 6.84
N LYS A 123 7.44 9.80 7.57
CA LYS A 123 7.30 9.61 9.02
C LYS A 123 6.95 8.16 9.35
N ARG A 124 6.02 7.55 8.59
CA ARG A 124 5.61 6.16 8.79
C ARG A 124 6.74 5.18 8.43
N ALA A 125 7.47 5.41 7.34
CA ALA A 125 8.60 4.59 6.94
C ALA A 125 9.71 4.57 8.00
N GLY A 126 10.06 5.73 8.57
CA GLY A 126 11.03 5.81 9.66
C GLY A 126 10.61 5.00 10.91
N GLN A 127 9.32 5.03 11.27
CA GLN A 127 8.79 4.22 12.37
C GLN A 127 8.88 2.72 12.06
N LEU A 128 8.51 2.32 10.84
CA LEU A 128 8.53 0.93 10.41
C LEU A 128 9.94 0.34 10.33
N LEU A 129 10.92 1.13 9.86
CA LEU A 129 12.33 0.74 9.85
C LEU A 129 12.89 0.60 11.27
N ALA A 130 12.50 1.48 12.20
CA ALA A 130 12.94 1.38 13.60
C ALA A 130 12.40 0.13 14.31
N ASP A 131 11.22 -0.34 13.90
CA ASP A 131 10.55 -1.52 14.47
C ASP A 131 10.81 -2.82 13.68
N ILE A 132 11.73 -2.84 12.71
CA ILE A 132 11.84 -3.95 11.75
C ILE A 132 12.08 -5.31 12.41
N ASP A 133 12.96 -5.39 13.41
CA ASP A 133 13.28 -6.63 14.13
C ASP A 133 12.13 -7.14 15.01
N ARG A 134 11.06 -6.35 15.18
CA ARG A 134 9.82 -6.81 15.81
C ARG A 134 8.88 -7.50 14.82
N TYR A 135 9.02 -7.21 13.53
CA TYR A 135 8.15 -7.73 12.48
C TYR A 135 8.69 -9.00 11.82
N PHE A 136 10.01 -9.18 11.82
CA PHE A 136 10.75 -10.28 11.20
C PHE A 136 11.76 -10.84 12.20
#